data_AF-A0A7J3ZC40-F1
#
_entry.id   AF-A0A7J3ZC40-F1
#
_cell.length_a   1.000
_cell.length_b   1.000
_cell.length_c   1.000
_cell.angle_alpha   90.00
_cell.angle_beta   90.00
_cell.angle_gamma   90.00
#
_symmetry.space_group_name_H-M   'P 1'
#
loop_
_entity.id
_entity.type
_entity.pdbx_description
1 polymer ?
#
loop_
_entity_poly.entity_id
_entity_poly.type
_entity_poly.pdbx_seq_one_letter_code
_entity_poly.pdbx_strand_id
1 'polypeptide(L)' 'MSVKEKIVETLKTGPKTVDEIVKAVGAQSRVVKGLLTRLEKEGRVEKTPEGKYKLK' A
#
# COMPACT_ATOMS: atom_id res chain seq x y z
N MET A 1 -0.91 -9.56 -12.99
CA MET A 1 -1.13 -8.53 -11.95
C MET A 1 0.20 -8.10 -11.36
N SER A 2 0.52 -6.82 -11.48
CA SER A 2 1.71 -6.25 -10.85
C SER A 2 1.49 -6.04 -9.36
N VAL A 3 2.57 -6.09 -8.56
CA VAL A 3 2.55 -5.81 -7.11
C VAL A 3 1.87 -4.45 -6.83
N LYS A 4 2.09 -3.45 -7.69
CA LYS A 4 1.45 -2.12 -7.61
C LYS A 4 -0.08 -2.21 -7.66
N GLU A 5 -0.64 -3.02 -8.57
CA GLU A 5 -2.08 -3.20 -8.72
C GLU A 5 -2.69 -3.91 -7.52
N LYS A 6 -2.03 -4.97 -7.02
CA LYS A 6 -2.45 -5.68 -5.82
C LYS A 6 -2.46 -4.78 -4.57
N ILE A 7 -1.49 -3.88 -4.42
CA ILE A 7 -1.45 -2.90 -3.32
C ILE A 7 -2.68 -1.98 -3.42
N VAL A 8 -2.96 -1.44 -4.60
CA VAL A 8 -4.12 -0.57 -4.82
C VAL A 8 -5.42 -1.31 -4.53
N GLU A 9 -5.58 -2.53 -5.03
CA GLU A 9 -6.76 -3.37 -4.79
C GLU A 9 -6.95 -3.69 -3.30
N THR A 10 -5.84 -4.00 -2.60
CA THR A 10 -5.85 -4.21 -1.15
C THR A 10 -6.31 -2.95 -0.42
N LEU A 11 -5.84 -1.77 -0.84
CA LEU A 11 -6.20 -0.49 -0.23
C LEU A 11 -7.61 0.01 -0.62
N LYS A 12 -8.21 -0.50 -1.70
CA LYS A 12 -9.63 -0.26 -2.03
C LYS A 12 -10.57 -0.85 -0.98
N THR A 13 -10.17 -1.96 -0.34
CA THR A 13 -10.97 -2.57 0.73
C THR A 13 -10.93 -1.78 2.04
N GLY A 14 -10.00 -0.82 2.16
CA GLY A 14 -9.87 0.05 3.33
C GLY A 14 -8.42 0.36 3.69
N PRO A 15 -8.21 1.25 4.69
CA PRO A 15 -6.88 1.58 5.19
C PRO A 15 -6.18 0.35 5.78
N LYS A 16 -4.97 0.05 5.31
CA LYS A 16 -4.17 -1.10 5.81
C LYS A 16 -2.76 -0.70 6.18
N THR A 17 -2.18 -1.43 7.13
CA THR A 17 -0.76 -1.26 7.48
C THR A 17 0.16 -1.88 6.42
N VAL A 18 1.44 -1.49 6.42
CA VAL A 18 2.44 -2.11 5.54
C VAL A 18 2.48 -3.64 5.69
N ASP A 19 2.36 -4.14 6.92
CA ASP A 19 2.41 -5.58 7.20
C ASP A 19 1.21 -6.32 6.62
N GLU A 20 0.01 -5.75 6.74
CA GLU A 20 -1.20 -6.29 6.13
C GLU A 20 -1.15 -6.26 4.61
N ILE A 21 -0.61 -5.19 4.03
CA ILE A 21 -0.42 -5.08 2.58
C ILE A 21 0.60 -6.13 2.11
N VAL A 22 1.70 -6.32 2.85
CA VAL A 22 2.69 -7.36 2.58
C VAL A 22 2.06 -8.75 2.59
N LYS A 23 1.26 -9.06 3.61
CA LYS A 23 0.54 -10.34 3.74
C LYS A 23 -0.48 -10.54 2.61
N ALA A 24 -1.25 -9.51 2.28
CA ALA A 24 -2.28 -9.59 1.24
C ALA A 24 -1.68 -9.72 -0.17
N VAL A 25 -0.58 -9.03 -0.44
CA VAL A 25 0.06 -8.98 -1.76
C VAL A 25 1.02 -10.17 -1.96
N GLY A 26 1.56 -10.72 -0.86
CA GLY A 26 2.56 -11.80 -0.88
C GLY A 26 3.94 -11.34 -1.36
N ALA A 27 4.28 -10.07 -1.15
CA ALA A 27 5.52 -9.45 -1.63
C ALA A 27 6.42 -9.02 -0.48
N GLN A 28 7.73 -8.92 -0.73
CA GLN A 28 8.68 -8.49 0.31
C GLN A 28 8.37 -7.08 0.83
N SER A 29 8.51 -6.89 2.14
CA SER A 29 8.24 -5.61 2.80
C SER A 29 9.04 -4.44 2.23
N ARG A 30 10.26 -4.69 1.74
CA ARG A 30 11.09 -3.68 1.06
C ARG A 30 10.47 -3.19 -0.25
N VAL A 31 9.92 -4.11 -1.04
CA VAL A 31 9.25 -3.80 -2.31
C VAL A 31 7.95 -3.04 -2.04
N VAL A 32 7.14 -3.50 -1.09
CA VAL A 32 5.89 -2.86 -0.71
C VAL A 32 6.13 -1.44 -0.18
N LYS A 33 7.10 -1.23 0.71
CA LYS A 33 7.47 0.11 1.19
C LYS A 33 7.90 1.03 0.04
N GLY A 34 8.77 0.56 -0.86
CA GLY A 34 9.22 1.34 -2.01
C GLY A 34 8.07 1.73 -2.95
N LEU A 35 7.13 0.82 -3.18
CA LEU A 35 5.94 1.09 -3.99
C LEU A 35 4.96 2.03 -3.28
N LEU A 36 4.74 1.88 -1.97
CA LEU A 36 3.91 2.79 -1.18
C LEU A 36 4.47 4.20 -1.17
N THR A 37 5.78 4.38 -0.98
CA THR A 37 6.43 5.70 -1.09
C THR A 37 6.26 6.32 -2.47
N ARG A 38 6.37 5.52 -3.55
CA ARG A 38 6.10 6.02 -4.91
C ARG A 38 4.64 6.42 -5.08
N LEU A 39 3.70 5.57 -4.65
CA LEU A 39 2.27 5.86 -4.72
C LEU A 39 1.87 7.09 -3.90
N GLU A 40 2.52 7.30 -2.75
CA GLU A 40 2.32 8.46 -1.89
C GLU A 40 2.82 9.74 -2.58
N LYS A 41 4.01 9.68 -3.18
CA LYS A 41 4.55 10.77 -4.02
C LYS A 41 3.71 11.05 -5.26
N GLU A 42 3.14 10.01 -5.88
CA GLU A 42 2.19 10.12 -6.99
C GLU A 42 0.82 10.66 -6.53
N GLY A 43 0.60 10.85 -5.23
CA GLY A 43 -0.68 11.31 -4.67
C GLY A 43 -1.82 10.29 -4.79
N ARG A 44 -1.51 9.01 -5.01
CA ARG A 44 -2.49 7.92 -5.13
C ARG A 44 -2.85 7.28 -3.79
N VAL A 45 -1.94 7.31 -2.82
CA VAL A 45 -2.19 6.84 -1.45
C VAL A 45 -1.77 7.91 -0.48
N GLU A 46 -2.37 7.91 0.71
CA GLU A 46 -1.95 8.75 1.82
C GLU A 46 -1.84 7.92 3.09
N LYS A 47 -0.94 8.34 3.98
CA LYS A 47 -0.76 7.72 5.28
C LYS A 47 -1.75 8.34 6.26
N THR A 48 -2.57 7.51 6.87
CA THR A 48 -3.49 7.91 7.93
C THR A 48 -2.70 8.20 9.22
N PRO A 49 -3.23 9.03 10.14
CA PRO A 49 -2.61 9.30 11.44
C PRO A 49 -2.41 8.04 12.30
N GLU A 50 -3.15 6.96 12.03
CA GLU A 50 -2.99 5.65 12.68
C GLU A 50 -1.82 4.82 12.12
N GLY A 51 -1.04 5.35 11.18
CA GLY A 51 0.08 4.65 10.55
C GLY A 51 -0.32 3.63 9.46
N LYS A 52 -1.57 3.68 9.01
CA LYS A 52 -2.08 2.88 7.88
C LYS A 52 -1.93 3.66 6.57
N TYR A 53 -1.99 2.99 5.44
CA TYR A 53 -2.10 3.60 4.12
C TYR A 53 -3.53 3.46 3.64
N LYS A 54 -4.09 4.51 3.03
CA LYS A 54 -5.37 4.44 2.30
C LYS A 54 -5.18 5.01 0.90
N LEU A 55 -6.08 4.66 -0.02
CA LEU A 55 -6.16 5.37 -1.29
C LEU A 55 -6.61 6.80 -1.03
N LYS A 56 -6.00 7.73 -1.77
CA LYS A 56 -6.45 9.11 -1.84
C LYS A 56 -7.59 9.25 -2.85
#